data_AF-A0A2G9ULI7-F1
#
_entry.id   AF-A0A2G9ULI7-F1
#
_cell.length_a   1.000
_cell.length_b   1.000
_cell.length_c   1.000
_cell.angle_alpha   90.00
_cell.angle_beta   90.00
_cell.angle_gamma   90.00
#
_symmetry.space_group_name_H-M   'P 1'
#
loop_
_entity.id
_entity.type
_entity.pdbx_description
1 polymer ?
#
loop_
_entity_poly.entity_id
_entity_poly.type
_entity_poly.pdbx_seq_one_letter_code
_entity_poly.pdbx_strand_id
1 'polypeptide(L)' 'NYDRALAYIDILLAAETHNRQASQLREIIEKRMKKDGLFGLAVIGGGAVVVAGIVAALFAARK' A
#
# COMPACT_ATOMS: atom_id res chain seq x y z
N ASN A 1 -12.39 -7.31 -2.49
CA ASN A 1 -11.88 -6.63 -1.27
C ASN A 1 -10.62 -5.88 -1.62
N TYR A 2 -10.75 -4.62 -2.04
CA TYR A 2 -9.61 -3.80 -2.45
C TYR A 2 -8.67 -3.48 -1.27
N ASP A 3 -9.23 -3.22 -0.09
CA ASP A 3 -8.43 -2.87 1.09
C ASP A 3 -7.46 -3.98 1.51
N ARG A 4 -7.93 -5.24 1.49
CA ARG A 4 -7.05 -6.39 1.75
C ARG A 4 -5.99 -6.56 0.67
N ALA A 5 -6.35 -6.33 -0.60
CA ALA A 5 -5.41 -6.45 -1.70
C ALA A 5 -4.30 -5.38 -1.60
N LEU A 6 -4.65 -4.14 -1.27
CA LEU A 6 -3.68 -3.08 -0.99
C LEU A 6 -2.80 -3.43 0.22
N ALA A 7 -3.39 -3.89 1.33
CA ALA A 7 -2.62 -4.27 2.51
C ALA A 7 -1.57 -5.36 2.22
N TYR A 8 -1.91 -6.39 1.43
CA TYR A 8 -0.95 -7.42 1.05
C TYR A 8 0.13 -6.91 0.12
N ILE A 9 -0.23 -6.07 -0.86
CA ILE A 9 0.73 -5.48 -1.80
C ILE A 9 1.68 -4.53 -1.08
N ASP A 10 1.19 -3.78 -0.10
CA ASP A 10 2.03 -2.88 0.67
C ASP A 10 3.01 -3.67 1.56
N ILE A 11 2.60 -4.80 2.16
CA ILE A 11 3.52 -5.71 2.87
C ILE A 11 4.58 -6.26 1.91
N LEU A 12 4.17 -6.68 0.71
CA LEU A 12 5.08 -7.19 -0.32
C LEU A 12 6.09 -6.12 -0.75
N LEU A 13 5.64 -4.89 -0.99
CA LEU A 13 6.50 -3.78 -1.39
C LEU A 13 7.41 -3.30 -0.25
N ALA A 14 7.01 -3.47 1.01
CA ALA A 14 7.89 -3.22 2.15
C ALA A 14 9.03 -4.24 2.23
N ALA A 15 8.78 -5.50 1.87
CA ALA A 15 9.81 -6.55 1.79
C ALA A 15 10.66 -6.46 0.51
N GLU A 16 10.03 -6.08 -0.62
CA GLU A 16 10.62 -6.04 -1.95
C GLU A 16 10.40 -4.66 -2.61
N THR A 17 11.13 -3.66 -2.13
CA THR A 17 10.96 -2.25 -2.52
C THR A 17 11.15 -1.95 -4.01
N HIS A 18 11.77 -2.83 -4.78
CA HIS A 18 12.03 -2.67 -6.22
C HIS A 18 11.17 -3.61 -7.09
N ASN A 19 10.18 -4.28 -6.51
CA ASN A 19 9.29 -5.18 -7.24
C ASN A 19 8.33 -4.37 -8.14
N ARG A 20 8.72 -4.20 -9.40
CA ARG A 20 7.93 -3.45 -10.39
C ARG A 20 6.54 -4.04 -10.62
N GLN A 21 6.39 -5.36 -10.53
CA GLN A 21 5.11 -6.02 -10.75
C GLN A 21 4.13 -5.72 -9.61
N ALA A 22 4.61 -5.74 -8.37
CA ALA A 22 3.82 -5.37 -7.20
C ALA A 22 3.38 -3.89 -7.26
N SER A 23 4.28 -2.99 -7.68
CA SER A 23 3.94 -1.57 -7.88
C SER A 23 2.88 -1.37 -8.96
N GLN A 24 3.01 -2.05 -10.11
CA GLN A 24 2.01 -1.98 -11.18
C GLN A 24 0.66 -2.54 -10.74
N LEU A 25 0.65 -3.63 -9.97
CA LEU A 25 -0.57 -4.21 -9.43
C LEU A 25 -1.28 -3.24 -8.47
N ARG A 26 -0.51 -2.55 -7.62
CA ARG A 26 -1.01 -1.48 -6.73
C ARG A 26 -1.75 -0.39 -7.51
N GLU A 27 -1.14 0.11 -8.58
CA GLU A 27 -1.73 1.14 -9.46
C GLU A 27 -3.04 0.67 -10.12
N ILE A 28 -3.10 -0.59 -10.57
CA ILE A 28 -4.31 -1.18 -11.16
C ILE A 28 -5.45 -1.22 -10.14
N ILE A 29 -5.16 -1.62 -8.91
CA ILE A 29 -6.14 -1.69 -7.83
C ILE A 29 -6.65 -0.29 -7.46
N GLU A 30 -5.75 0.68 -7.28
CA GLU A 30 -6.12 2.07 -6.99
C GLU A 30 -6.98 2.67 -8.10
N LYS A 31 -6.62 2.44 -9.37
CA LYS A 31 -7.41 2.87 -10.54
C LYS A 31 -8.81 2.26 -10.51
N ARG A 32 -8.92 0.99 -10.14
CA ARG A 32 -10.22 0.31 -10.07
C ARG A 32 -11.07 0.81 -8.90
N MET A 33 -10.47 1.00 -7.72
CA MET A 33 -11.15 1.62 -6.57
C MET A 33 -11.69 3.00 -6.91
N LYS A 34 -10.92 3.81 -7.64
CA LYS A 34 -11.35 5.13 -8.10
C LYS A 34 -12.53 5.03 -9.06
N LYS A 35 -12.48 4.11 -10.02
CA LYS A 35 -13.59 3.85 -10.96
C LYS A 35 -14.86 3.42 -10.23
N ASP A 36 -14.71 2.60 -9.19
CA ASP A 36 -15.82 2.04 -8.44
C ASP A 36 -16.29 2.98 -7.30
N GLY A 37 -15.68 4.17 -7.14
CA GLY A 37 -16.07 5.18 -6.14
C GLY A 37 -15.56 4.93 -4.71
N LEU A 38 -14.67 3.95 -4.51
CA LEU A 38 -14.16 3.55 -3.18
C LEU A 38 -12.91 4.32 -2.72
N PHE A 39 -12.49 5.36 -3.46
CA PHE A 39 -11.23 6.06 -3.23
C PHE A 39 -11.23 7.01 -2.00
N GLY A 40 -12.40 7.29 -1.42
CA GLY A 40 -12.59 8.38 -0.44
C GLY A 40 -12.29 8.07 1.03
N LEU A 41 -12.19 6.80 1.43
CA LEU A 41 -11.96 6.44 2.85
C LEU A 41 -10.76 5.49 3.05
N ALA A 42 -10.46 4.60 2.09
CA ALA A 42 -9.37 3.63 2.23
C ALA A 42 -7.96 4.26 2.18
N VAL A 43 -7.79 5.36 1.44
CA VAL A 43 -6.51 6.07 1.30
C VAL A 43 -6.18 6.91 2.55
N ILE A 44 -7.20 7.47 3.20
CA ILE A 44 -7.08 8.30 4.41
C ILE A 44 -7.10 7.46 5.69
N GLY A 45 -7.74 6.28 5.66
CA GLY A 45 -8.06 5.48 6.84
C GLY A 45 -7.00 4.49 7.33
N GLY A 46 -5.88 4.24 6.63
CA GLY A 46 -4.82 3.43 7.23
C GLY A 46 -3.84 2.71 6.31
N GLY A 47 -4.09 2.53 5.01
CA GLY A 47 -3.14 1.80 4.14
C GLY A 47 -1.80 2.53 3.99
N ALA A 48 -1.83 3.78 3.54
CA ALA A 48 -0.62 4.58 3.33
C ALA A 48 0.06 5.00 4.65
N VAL A 49 -0.73 5.28 5.70
CA VAL A 49 -0.21 5.76 6.99
C VAL A 49 0.45 4.63 7.80
N VAL A 50 -0.13 3.44 7.80
CA VAL A 50 0.44 2.28 8.52
C VAL A 50 1.74 1.83 7.88
N VAL A 51 1.82 1.83 6.55
CA VAL A 51 3.03 1.41 5.83
C VAL A 51 4.14 2.43 5.98
N ALA A 52 3.84 3.74 5.93
CA ALA A 52 4.82 4.78 6.24
C ALA A 52 5.33 4.68 7.69
N GLY A 53 4.44 4.40 8.66
CA GLY A 53 4.80 4.20 10.06
C GLY A 53 5.69 2.98 10.29
N ILE A 54 5.37 1.85 9.65
CA ILE A 54 6.15 0.61 9.76
C ILE A 54 7.52 0.77 9.06
N VAL A 55 7.56 1.34 7.86
CA VAL A 55 8.83 1.58 7.15
C VAL A 55 9.71 2.56 7.93
N ALA A 56 9.16 3.66 8.46
CA ALA A 56 9.91 4.58 9.31
C ALA A 56 10.43 3.92 10.59
N ALA A 57 9.63 3.07 11.25
CA ALA A 57 10.05 2.32 12.43
C ALA A 57 11.15 1.30 12.11
N LEU A 58 11.04 0.58 11.00
CA LEU A 58 12.06 -0.39 10.56
C LEU A 58 13.39 0.29 10.18
N PHE A 59 13.33 1.45 9.53
CA PHE A 59 14.53 2.24 9.23
C PHE A 59 15.14 2.89 10.48
N ALA A 60 14.32 3.38 11.41
CA ALA A 60 14.79 3.94 12.67
C ALA A 60 15.42 2.89 13.59
N ALA A 61 14.89 1.66 13.63
CA ALA A 61 15.43 0.56 14.42
C ALA A 61 16.75 -0.01 13.88
N ARG A 62 17.16 0.37 12.65
CA ARG A 62 18.40 -0.08 12.00
C ARG A 62 19.56 0.93 12.15
N LYS A 63 19.34 2.04 12.85
CA LYS A 63 20.33 3.08 13.14
C LYS A 63 20.77 3.01 14.60
#